data_AF-A0A7C3QE54-F1
#
_entry.id   AF-A0A7C3QE54-F1
#
_cell.length_a   1.000
_cell.length_b   1.000
_cell.length_c   1.000
_cell.angle_alpha   90.00
_cell.angle_beta   90.00
_cell.angle_gamma   90.00
#
_symmetry.space_group_name_H-M   'P 1'
#
loop_
_entity.id
_entity.type
_entity.pdbx_description
1 polymer ?
#
loop_
_entity_poly.entity_id
_entity_poly.type
_entity_poly.pdbx_seq_one_letter_code
_entity_poly.pdbx_strand_id
1 'polypeptide(L)' 'MVRKQWLKEQGWLLLIMATAVFLRLYKLTAIPPGLTHDEADHGITAVSILKGTRQIYFTVGYGREPFFD' A
#
# COMPACT_ATOMS: atom_id res chain seq x y z
N MET A 1 -25.05 -7.29 30.77
CA MET A 1 -24.55 -5.94 30.40
C MET A 1 -23.32 -5.99 29.48
N VAL A 2 -22.35 -6.89 29.74
CA VAL A 2 -21.08 -7.01 28.99
C VAL A 2 -21.23 -7.18 27.46
N ARG A 3 -22.02 -8.14 26.96
CA ARG A 3 -22.13 -8.43 25.50
C ARG A 3 -22.55 -7.24 24.62
N LYS A 4 -23.38 -6.34 25.14
CA LYS A 4 -23.87 -5.16 24.38
C LYS A 4 -22.80 -4.07 24.26
N GLN A 5 -21.89 -4.00 25.23
CA GLN A 5 -20.74 -3.09 25.22
C GLN A 5 -19.69 -3.51 24.17
N TRP A 6 -19.38 -4.81 24.07
CA TRP A 6 -18.47 -5.36 23.04
C TRP A 6 -18.95 -5.08 21.61
N LEU A 7 -20.25 -5.23 21.33
CA LEU A 7 -20.82 -4.90 20.02
C LEU A 7 -20.70 -3.40 19.70
N LYS A 8 -20.84 -2.53 20.70
CA LYS A 8 -20.68 -1.09 20.54
C LYS A 8 -19.22 -0.72 20.21
N GLU A 9 -18.26 -1.31 20.92
CA GLU A 9 -16.83 -1.10 20.69
C GLU A 9 -16.38 -1.60 19.32
N GLN A 10 -16.85 -2.78 18.90
CA GLN A 10 -16.63 -3.30 17.55
C GLN A 10 -17.24 -2.40 16.48
N GLY A 11 -18.44 -1.86 16.73
CA GLY A 11 -19.08 -0.90 15.83
C GLY A 11 -18.22 0.36 15.63
N TRP A 12 -17.65 0.91 16.70
CA TRP A 12 -16.72 2.04 16.62
C TRP A 12 -15.43 1.69 15.89
N LEU A 13 -14.83 0.54 16.18
CA LEU A 13 -13.63 0.10 15.48
C LEU A 13 -13.88 -0.09 13.97
N LEU A 14 -15.01 -0.71 13.61
CA LEU A 14 -15.43 -0.87 12.22
C LEU A 14 -15.63 0.48 11.54
N LEU A 15 -16.28 1.44 12.22
CA LEU A 15 -16.47 2.78 11.68
C LEU A 15 -15.12 3.48 11.43
N ILE A 16 -14.18 3.38 12.38
CA ILE A 16 -12.83 3.95 12.24
C ILE A 16 -12.08 3.30 11.07
N MET A 17 -12.10 1.97 10.97
CA MET A 17 -11.45 1.24 9.89
C MET A 17 -12.07 1.56 8.52
N ALA A 18 -13.40 1.56 8.42
CA ALA A 18 -14.09 1.92 7.19
C ALA A 18 -13.77 3.36 6.77
N THR A 19 -13.73 4.29 7.72
CA THR A 19 -13.37 5.69 7.46
C THR A 19 -11.91 5.80 6.99
N ALA A 20 -10.99 5.12 7.65
CA ALA A 20 -9.57 5.12 7.27
C ALA A 20 -9.34 4.53 5.87
N VAL A 21 -10.03 3.44 5.53
CA VAL A 21 -9.98 2.84 4.18
C VAL A 21 -10.57 3.80 3.15
N PHE A 22 -11.75 4.37 3.43
CA PHE A 22 -12.38 5.33 2.53
C PHE A 22 -11.46 6.51 2.22
N LEU A 23 -10.89 7.14 3.25
CA LEU A 23 -10.00 8.30 3.07
C LEU A 23 -8.72 7.96 2.28
N ARG A 24 -8.17 6.74 2.42
CA ARG A 24 -6.98 6.31 1.67
C ARG A 24 -7.27 5.94 0.22
N LEU A 25 -8.46 5.38 -0.06
CA LEU A 25 -8.81 4.90 -1.39
C LEU A 25 -9.60 5.92 -2.21
N TYR A 26 -10.17 6.94 -1.57
CA TYR A 26 -10.94 7.97 -2.25
C TYR A 26 -10.05 8.71 -3.25
N LYS A 27 -10.35 8.55 -4.53
CA LYS A 27 -9.61 9.12 -5.66
C LYS A 27 -8.13 8.71 -5.72
N LEU A 28 -7.78 7.52 -5.23
CA LEU A 28 -6.40 7.00 -5.21
C LEU A 28 -5.71 7.04 -6.59
N THR A 29 -6.45 6.83 -7.68
CA THR A 29 -5.88 6.84 -9.04
C THR A 29 -5.73 8.23 -9.66
N ALA A 30 -6.24 9.27 -8.99
CA ALA A 30 -6.29 10.64 -9.51
C ALA A 30 -5.58 11.65 -8.61
N ILE A 31 -5.34 11.33 -7.34
CA ILE A 31 -4.75 12.23 -6.34
C ILE A 31 -3.73 11.45 -5.48
N PRO A 32 -2.45 11.85 -5.47
CA PRO A 32 -1.82 12.78 -6.41
C PRO A 32 -1.79 12.22 -7.85
N PRO A 33 -1.63 13.06 -8.88
CA PRO A 33 -1.58 12.59 -10.25
C PRO A 33 -0.26 11.86 -10.54
N GLY A 34 -0.36 10.58 -10.91
CA GLY A 34 0.78 9.75 -11.30
C GLY A 34 1.57 9.17 -10.13
N LEU A 35 2.52 8.29 -10.45
CA LEU A 35 3.50 7.76 -9.50
C LEU A 35 4.78 8.59 -9.60
N THR A 36 5.38 8.93 -8.47
CA THR A 36 6.60 9.76 -8.45
C THR A 36 7.74 9.09 -7.69
N HIS A 37 8.98 9.38 -8.08
CA HIS A 37 10.20 8.89 -7.41
C HIS A 37 10.12 7.39 -7.09
N ASP A 38 10.27 7.07 -5.81
CA ASP A 38 10.30 5.71 -5.27
C ASP A 38 9.05 4.92 -5.67
N GLU A 39 7.86 5.54 -5.70
CA GLU A 39 6.61 4.85 -6.06
C GLU A 39 6.66 4.27 -7.48
N ALA A 40 7.20 5.04 -8.43
CA ALA A 40 7.37 4.60 -9.82
C ALA A 40 8.46 3.53 -9.93
N ASP A 41 9.57 3.72 -9.21
CA ASP A 41 10.71 2.81 -9.22
C ASP A 41 10.38 1.43 -8.63
N HIS A 42 9.67 1.39 -7.50
CA HIS A 42 9.12 0.15 -6.94
C HIS A 42 8.10 -0.48 -7.89
N GLY A 43 7.23 0.32 -8.52
CA GLY A 43 6.23 -0.15 -9.48
C GLY A 43 6.87 -0.88 -10.68
N ILE A 44 7.88 -0.26 -11.30
CA ILE A 44 8.63 -0.87 -12.42
C ILE A 44 9.29 -2.17 -11.98
N THR A 45 9.92 -2.18 -10.80
CA THR A 45 10.60 -3.35 -10.24
C THR A 45 9.61 -4.49 -9.99
N ALA A 46 8.47 -4.21 -9.35
CA ALA A 46 7.41 -5.17 -9.10
C ALA A 46 6.87 -5.79 -10.40
N VAL A 47 6.61 -4.95 -11.42
CA VAL A 47 6.18 -5.43 -12.75
C VAL A 47 7.24 -6.34 -13.39
N SER A 48 8.52 -6.03 -13.25
CA SER A 48 9.61 -6.87 -13.77
C SER A 48 9.66 -8.24 -13.10
N ILE A 49 9.47 -8.29 -11.77
CA ILE A 49 9.44 -9.53 -10.98
C ILE A 49 8.24 -10.39 -11.37
N LEU A 50 7.07 -9.78 -11.57
CA LEU A 50 5.87 -10.45 -12.07
C LEU A 50 6.08 -11.04 -13.47
N LYS A 51 6.91 -10.40 -14.31
CA LYS A 51 7.31 -10.91 -15.62
C LYS A 51 8.42 -11.96 -15.59
N GLY A 52 8.89 -12.35 -14.40
CA GLY A 52 9.85 -13.45 -14.21
C GLY A 52 11.30 -13.02 -13.91
N THR A 53 11.58 -11.72 -13.80
CA THR A 53 12.92 -11.27 -13.39
C THR A 53 13.26 -11.77 -11.98
N ARG A 54 14.50 -12.24 -11.80
CA ARG A 54 15.07 -12.73 -10.53
C ARG A 54 16.48 -12.16 -10.32
N GLN A 55 16.63 -10.87 -10.59
CA GLN A 55 17.89 -10.16 -10.39
C GLN A 55 18.15 -10.01 -8.89
N ILE A 56 19.41 -10.14 -8.50
CA ILE A 56 19.88 -9.84 -7.13
C ILE A 56 20.16 -8.35 -6.93
N TYR A 57 20.18 -7.57 -8.02
CA TYR A 57 20.40 -6.13 -8.00
C TYR A 57 19.58 -5.46 -9.09
N PHE A 58 18.78 -4.46 -8.71
CA PHE A 58 17.97 -3.64 -9.61
C PHE A 58 18.62 -2.27 -9.77
N THR A 59 18.89 -1.85 -11.00
CA THR A 59 19.54 -0.56 -11.28
C THR A 59 18.58 0.64 -11.16
N VAL A 60 17.27 0.39 -11.11
CA VAL A 60 16.21 1.41 -10.99
C VAL A 60 16.11 1.93 -9.56
N GLY A 61 15.97 3.25 -9.38
CA GLY A 61 15.91 3.89 -8.06
C GLY A 61 17.24 3.87 -7.32
N TYR A 62 18.29 4.42 -7.95
CA TYR A 62 19.65 4.53 -7.40
C TYR A 62 20.37 3.21 -7.04
N GLY A 63 19.86 2.08 -7.52
CA GLY A 63 20.50 0.78 -7.33
C GLY A 63 20.11 0.14 -6.00
N ARG A 64 19.37 -0.97 -6.05
CA ARG A 64 18.76 -1.60 -4.87
C ARG A 64 18.85 -3.11 -4.92
N GLU A 65 18.93 -3.71 -3.74
CA GLU A 65 18.93 -5.16 -3.55
C GLU A 65 17.58 -5.61 -2.95
N PRO A 66 17.04 -6.79 -3.33
CA PRO A 66 15.71 -7.23 -2.92
C PRO A 66 15.43 -7.28 -1.40
N PHE A 67 16.47 -7.38 -0.56
CA PHE A 67 16.34 -7.48 0.89
C PHE A 67 16.61 -6.17 1.64
N PHE A 68 16.94 -5.09 0.92
CA PHE A 68 17.37 -3.80 1.51
C PHE A 68 16.66 -2.60 0.86
N ASP A 69 15.38 -2.75 0.57
CA ASP A 69 14.49 -1.69 0.06
C ASP A 69 13.77 -0.95 1.20
#